data_AF-A0A0G0FN63-F1
#
_entry.id   AF-A0A0G0FN63-F1
#
_cell.length_a   1.000
_cell.length_b   1.000
_cell.length_c   1.000
_cell.angle_alpha   90.00
_cell.angle_beta   90.00
_cell.angle_gamma   90.00
#
_symmetry.space_group_name_H-M   'P 1'
#
loop_
_entity.id
_entity.type
_entity.pdbx_description
1 polymer ?
#
loop_
_entity_poly.entity_id
_entity_poly.type
_entity_poly.pdbx_seq_one_letter_code
_entity_poly.pdbx_strand_id
1 'polypeptide(L)'
;DVSKEGLGHIQKVEIIKYNPYNDTGGDQSFSLVLLDGKLNGTILTSLHSRSGTRIYAKVIKKGESELDLSKEEKEVLKKAIQNV
;
A
#
# COMPACT_ATOMS: atom_id res chain seq x y z
N ASP A 1 -2.18 7.76 -28.88
CA ASP A 1 -3.55 7.32 -28.58
C ASP A 1 -3.77 7.59 -27.09
N VAL A 2 -4.50 8.66 -26.76
CA VAL A 2 -4.57 9.23 -25.39
C VAL A 2 -5.04 8.20 -24.35
N SER A 3 -5.83 7.22 -24.81
CA SER A 3 -6.33 6.08 -24.02
C SER A 3 -5.21 5.16 -23.50
N LYS A 4 -4.11 4.97 -24.25
CA LYS A 4 -3.00 4.09 -23.84
C LYS A 4 -2.07 4.75 -22.83
N GLU A 5 -1.91 6.07 -22.91
CA GLU A 5 -1.07 6.84 -21.97
C GLU A 5 -1.71 6.92 -20.58
N GLY A 6 -3.04 7.04 -20.51
CA GLY A 6 -3.77 7.11 -19.24
C GLY A 6 -3.59 5.90 -18.32
N LEU A 7 -3.26 4.72 -18.86
CA LEU A 7 -3.00 3.50 -18.09
C LEU A 7 -1.78 3.58 -17.17
N GLY A 8 -0.86 4.53 -17.41
CA GLY A 8 0.32 4.74 -16.56
C GLY A 8 0.09 5.69 -15.38
N HIS A 9 -1.08 6.34 -15.30
CA HIS A 9 -1.42 7.20 -14.17
C HIS A 9 -1.85 6.38 -12.97
N ILE A 10 -1.64 6.91 -11.75
CA ILE A 10 -2.20 6.33 -10.53
C ILE A 10 -3.73 6.42 -10.62
N GLN A 11 -4.40 5.28 -10.47
CA GLN A 11 -5.85 5.15 -10.58
C GLN A 11 -6.46 4.45 -9.36
N LYS A 12 -5.69 3.63 -8.66
CA LYS A 12 -6.15 2.86 -7.50
C LYS A 12 -5.32 3.24 -6.28
N VAL A 13 -6.01 3.79 -5.28
CA VAL A 13 -5.40 4.27 -4.05
C VAL A 13 -6.20 3.74 -2.88
N GLU A 14 -5.52 3.16 -1.90
CA GLU A 14 -6.15 2.71 -0.66
C GLU A 14 -5.19 2.85 0.51
N ILE A 15 -5.71 3.17 1.69
CA ILE A 15 -4.94 3.28 2.92
C ILE A 15 -5.66 2.59 4.06
N ILE A 16 -4.91 1.80 4.83
CA ILE A 16 -5.39 1.29 6.11
C ILE A 16 -4.46 1.75 7.23
N LYS A 17 -5.05 2.03 8.39
CA LYS A 17 -4.34 2.40 9.60
C LYS A 17 -4.47 1.28 10.62
N TYR A 18 -3.42 1.08 11.41
CA TYR A 18 -3.38 0.02 12.42
C TYR A 18 -2.34 0.33 13.51
N ASN A 19 -2.36 -0.48 14.58
CA ASN A 19 -1.37 -0.47 15.65
C ASN A 19 -0.69 -1.84 15.75
N PRO A 20 0.53 -2.02 15.19
CA PRO A 20 1.18 -3.33 15.13
C PRO A 20 1.82 -3.76 16.45
N TYR A 21 2.04 -2.82 17.37
CA TYR A 21 2.82 -3.06 18.59
C TYR A 21 2.00 -2.97 19.87
N ASN A 22 0.75 -2.47 19.82
CA ASN A 22 -0.14 -2.25 20.98
C ASN A 22 0.49 -1.47 22.15
N ASP A 23 1.65 -0.84 21.92
CA ASP A 23 2.46 -0.13 22.91
C ASP A 23 2.29 1.40 22.79
N THR A 24 1.71 1.87 21.68
CA THR A 24 1.32 3.26 21.41
C THR A 24 -0.21 3.43 21.47
N GLY A 25 -0.66 4.66 21.73
CA GLY A 25 -2.08 5.00 21.65
C GLY A 25 -2.54 5.22 20.21
N GLY A 26 -3.64 4.56 19.81
CA GLY A 26 -4.29 4.73 18.51
C GLY A 26 -3.55 4.06 17.34
N ASP A 27 -4.17 4.14 16.15
CA ASP A 27 -3.64 3.58 14.91
C ASP A 27 -2.72 4.58 14.21
N GLN A 28 -1.44 4.56 14.58
CA GLN A 28 -0.42 5.48 14.04
C GLN A 28 0.41 4.86 12.91
N SER A 29 0.36 3.53 12.74
CA SER A 29 0.95 2.85 11.59
C SER A 29 -0.03 2.85 10.43
N PHE A 30 0.49 2.74 9.20
CA PHE A 30 -0.36 2.65 8.02
C PHE A 30 0.30 1.83 6.91
N SER A 31 -0.54 1.28 6.03
CA SER A 31 -0.13 0.79 4.71
C SER A 31 -0.95 1.53 3.66
N LEU A 32 -0.27 2.13 2.70
CA LEU A 32 -0.81 2.88 1.57
C LEU A 32 -0.41 2.17 0.29
N VAL A 33 -1.34 1.93 -0.62
CA VAL A 33 -1.04 1.41 -1.95
C VAL A 33 -1.41 2.43 -3.02
N LEU A 34 -0.55 2.54 -4.03
CA LEU A 34 -0.74 3.40 -5.20
C LEU A 34 -0.49 2.54 -6.44
N LEU A 35 -1.52 2.28 -7.24
CA LEU A 35 -1.40 1.49 -8.47
C LEU A 35 -1.90 2.25 -9.70
N ASP A 36 -1.27 1.95 -10.83
CA ASP A 36 -1.69 2.36 -12.16
C ASP A 36 -2.84 1.49 -12.71
N GLY A 37 -3.30 1.80 -13.92
CA GLY A 37 -4.35 1.04 -14.61
C GLY A 37 -3.94 -0.39 -15.01
N LYS A 38 -2.67 -0.74 -14.86
CA LYS A 38 -2.10 -2.08 -15.09
C LYS A 38 -1.74 -2.79 -13.79
N LEU A 39 -2.17 -2.26 -12.64
CA LEU A 39 -1.88 -2.75 -11.30
C LEU A 39 -0.38 -2.76 -10.95
N ASN A 40 0.42 -1.91 -11.58
CA ASN A 40 1.80 -1.67 -11.17
C ASN A 40 1.87 -0.46 -10.26
N GLY A 41 2.79 -0.46 -9.31
CA GLY A 41 3.00 0.68 -8.44
C GLY A 41 3.76 0.31 -7.19
N THR A 42 3.35 0.86 -6.05
CA THR A 42 4.06 0.66 -4.78
C THR A 42 3.10 0.55 -3.61
N ILE A 43 3.52 -0.22 -2.60
CA ILE A 43 2.99 -0.12 -1.24
C ILE A 43 4.01 0.65 -0.40
N LEU A 44 3.53 1.59 0.40
CA LEU A 44 4.27 2.28 1.45
C LEU A 44 3.72 1.85 2.81
N THR A 45 4.60 1.37 3.68
CA THR A 45 4.22 0.94 5.03
C THR A 45 4.99 1.72 6.06
N SER A 46 4.25 2.40 6.94
CA SER A 46 4.77 3.10 8.11
C SER A 46 4.51 2.24 9.35
N LEU A 47 5.57 1.92 10.08
CA LEU A 47 5.50 1.27 11.38
C LEU A 47 5.93 2.28 12.44
N HIS A 48 4.96 2.78 13.20
CA HIS A 48 5.17 3.70 14.30
C HIS A 48 5.32 2.93 15.62
N SER A 49 6.35 3.30 16.39
CA SER A 49 6.60 2.80 17.75
C SER A 49 7.03 3.96 18.64
N ARG A 50 7.14 3.72 19.95
CA ARG A 50 7.70 4.71 20.90
C ARG A 50 9.12 5.18 20.53
N SER A 51 9.91 4.29 19.92
CA SER A 51 11.29 4.58 19.52
C SER A 51 11.40 5.40 18.22
N GLY A 52 10.28 5.61 17.53
CA GLY A 52 10.22 6.32 16.25
C GLY A 52 9.43 5.58 15.19
N THR A 53 9.38 6.18 14.01
CA THR A 53 8.66 5.67 12.83
C THR A 53 9.65 5.17 11.79
N ARG A 54 9.39 3.99 11.23
CA ARG A 54 10.10 3.47 10.05
C ARG A 54 9.14 3.40 8.88
N ILE A 55 9.60 3.75 7.69
CA ILE A 55 8.82 3.68 6.46
C ILE A 55 9.53 2.77 5.46
N TYR A 56 8.78 1.83 4.90
CA TYR A 56 9.24 0.88 3.89
C TYR A 56 8.45 1.06 2.60
N ALA A 57 9.08 0.72 1.48
CA ALA A 57 8.44 0.69 0.18
C ALA A 57 8.65 -0.68 -0.47
N LYS A 58 7.58 -1.24 -1.04
CA LYS A 58 7.63 -2.47 -1.84
C LYS A 58 6.99 -2.21 -3.19
N VAL A 59 7.66 -2.67 -4.25
CA VAL A 59 7.16 -2.57 -5.62
C VAL A 59 6.07 -3.62 -5.83
N ILE A 60 5.01 -3.20 -6.52
CA ILE A 60 3.93 -4.06 -7.00
C ILE A 60 4.00 -4.10 -8.52
N LYS A 61 3.98 -5.30 -9.09
CA LYS A 61 3.90 -5.54 -10.54
C LYS A 61 2.67 -6.40 -10.81
N LYS A 62 1.77 -5.91 -11.67
CA LYS A 62 0.53 -6.62 -12.05
C LYS A 62 -0.28 -7.12 -10.85
N GLY A 63 -0.34 -6.36 -9.77
CA GLY A 63 -1.10 -6.70 -8.57
C GLY A 63 -0.40 -7.66 -7.59
N GLU A 64 0.88 -7.99 -7.82
CA GLU A 64 1.66 -8.90 -6.97
C GLU A 64 2.98 -8.26 -6.54
N SER A 65 3.53 -8.70 -5.40
CA SER A 65 4.86 -8.29 -4.95
C SER A 65 5.83 -9.46 -5.04
N GLU A 66 7.08 -9.19 -5.42
CA GLU A 66 8.17 -10.18 -5.39
C GLU A 66 8.61 -10.50 -3.96
N LEU A 67 8.33 -9.60 -3.01
CA LEU A 67 8.63 -9.78 -1.59
C LEU A 67 7.37 -10.16 -0.82
N ASP A 68 7.55 -10.89 0.28
CA ASP A 68 6.43 -11.21 1.16
C ASP A 68 5.79 -9.94 1.73
N LEU A 69 4.47 -9.88 1.59
CA LEU A 69 3.64 -8.82 2.16
C LEU A 69 3.13 -9.22 3.54
N SER A 70 3.11 -8.26 4.47
CA SER A 70 2.43 -8.36 5.77
C SER A 70 0.93 -8.56 5.57
N LYS A 71 0.23 -8.92 6.65
CA LYS A 71 -1.23 -9.07 6.62
C LYS A 71 -1.92 -7.78 6.17
N GLU A 72 -1.47 -6.65 6.71
CA GLU A 72 -1.97 -5.30 6.43
C GLU A 72 -1.64 -4.88 4.99
N GLU A 73 -0.42 -5.15 4.52
CA GLU A 73 -0.04 -4.88 3.12
C GLU A 73 -0.88 -5.70 2.13
N LYS A 74 -1.15 -6.98 2.42
CA LYS A 74 -2.04 -7.83 1.60
C LYS A 74 -3.47 -7.30 1.60
N GLU A 75 -3.96 -6.86 2.75
CA GLU A 75 -5.31 -6.33 2.89
C GLU A 75 -5.50 -5.03 2.08
N VAL A 76 -4.58 -4.07 2.22
CA VAL A 76 -4.68 -2.80 1.49
C VAL A 76 -4.57 -3.00 -0.02
N LEU A 77 -3.69 -3.89 -0.47
CA LEU A 77 -3.53 -4.24 -1.88
C LEU A 77 -4.81 -4.84 -2.44
N LYS A 78 -5.40 -5.80 -1.72
CA LYS A 78 -6.67 -6.42 -2.10
C LYS A 78 -7.79 -5.39 -2.22
N LYS A 79 -7.92 -4.49 -1.23
CA LYS A 79 -8.93 -3.43 -1.24
C LYS A 79 -8.78 -2.49 -2.44
N ALA A 80 -7.57 -2.03 -2.74
CA ALA A 80 -7.32 -1.18 -3.91
C ALA A 80 -7.64 -1.87 -5.25
N ILE A 81 -7.35 -3.16 -5.37
CA ILE A 81 -7.69 -3.92 -6.58
C ILE A 81 -9.20 -4.09 -6.72
N GLN A 82 -9.90 -4.38 -5.63
CA GLN A 82 -11.34 -4.65 -5.59
C GLN A 82 -12.22 -3.40 -5.68
N ASN A 83 -11.73 -2.23 -5.27
CA ASN A 83 -12.41 -0.96 -5.48
C ASN A 83 -12.32 -0.59 -6.98
N VAL A 84 -13.45 -0.78 -7.68
CA VAL A 84 -13.68 -0.40 -9.10
C VAL A 84 -14.62 0.79 -9.12
#